data_AF-A0A1E8UEJ4-F1
#
_entry.id   AF-A0A1E8UEJ4-F1
#
_cell.length_a   1.000
_cell.length_b   1.000
_cell.length_c   1.000
_cell.angle_alpha   90.00
_cell.angle_beta   90.00
_cell.angle_gamma   90.00
#
_symmetry.space_group_name_H-M   'P 1'
#
loop_
_entity.id
_entity.type
_entity.pdbx_description
1 polymer ?
#
loop_
_entity_poly.entity_id
_entity_poly.type
_entity_poly.pdbx_seq_one_letter_code
_entity_poly.pdbx_strand_id
1 'polypeptide(L)'
;MSETHGAGVDVVTRSIRMLADHGYTETTVEQLAQAAGISRATFFRKYGSKEDMVFADHAATLQQLELLLRRPGQSLQAGLTEGAQLVFRHHLDHRDRAVARHDLLQRVESLRDREIAMSSRYERVFHAFLRRVLPQSPDRRVTAVALAAATVAVHNACLRTWLRAPRPAHGEQLVGVLSQRIAWLCGVFGVGRAFVAHPVDLTFLPPDLTVRFDDAAAPPPPAPAPVVVVVPQGEDPAAVAERTARSVYEALGGQSAGWANPGTA
;
A
#
# COMPACT_ATOMS: atom_id res chain seq x y z
N MET A 1 -40.50 -10.24 6.58
CA MET A 1 -40.22 -10.15 5.13
C MET A 1 -38.73 -9.89 4.99
N SER A 2 -37.89 -10.88 5.30
CA SER A 2 -37.41 -11.92 4.39
C SER A 2 -36.81 -11.33 3.12
N GLU A 3 -35.48 -11.24 3.07
CA GLU A 3 -34.73 -11.44 1.84
C GLU A 3 -33.38 -12.07 2.19
N THR A 4 -33.38 -13.39 2.16
CA THR A 4 -32.24 -14.27 1.94
C THR A 4 -31.41 -13.76 0.74
N HIS A 5 -30.36 -12.99 1.00
CA HIS A 5 -29.27 -12.84 0.04
C HIS A 5 -28.45 -14.13 0.07
N GLY A 6 -28.69 -15.00 -0.91
CA GLY A 6 -27.86 -16.17 -1.16
C GLY A 6 -26.39 -15.81 -1.28
N ALA A 7 -25.53 -16.82 -1.21
CA ALA A 7 -24.07 -16.75 -1.28
C ALA A 7 -23.52 -16.23 -2.64
N GLY A 8 -24.01 -15.07 -3.07
CA GLY A 8 -23.51 -14.27 -4.18
C GLY A 8 -22.47 -13.29 -3.65
N VAL A 9 -21.42 -13.10 -4.44
CA VAL A 9 -20.40 -12.07 -4.23
C VAL A 9 -21.10 -10.73 -3.94
N ASP A 10 -20.79 -10.12 -2.78
CA ASP A 10 -21.37 -8.84 -2.37
C ASP A 10 -21.20 -7.76 -3.47
N VAL A 11 -22.19 -6.86 -3.55
CA VAL A 11 -22.32 -5.83 -4.58
C VAL A 11 -21.02 -5.04 -4.77
N VAL A 12 -20.32 -4.69 -3.68
CA VAL A 12 -19.07 -3.92 -3.76
C VAL A 12 -18.00 -4.72 -4.52
N THR A 13 -17.81 -5.99 -4.17
CA THR A 13 -16.82 -6.85 -4.82
C THR A 13 -17.15 -7.06 -6.30
N ARG A 14 -18.44 -7.23 -6.64
CA ARG A 14 -18.87 -7.35 -8.04
C ARG A 14 -18.62 -6.05 -8.82
N SER A 15 -18.91 -4.89 -8.22
CA SER A 15 -18.64 -3.59 -8.83
C SER A 15 -17.14 -3.38 -9.08
N ILE A 16 -16.28 -3.73 -8.12
CA ILE A 16 -14.82 -3.62 -8.29
C ILE A 16 -14.33 -4.51 -9.45
N ARG A 17 -14.83 -5.74 -9.56
CA ARG A 17 -14.50 -6.63 -10.70
C ARG A 17 -14.95 -6.04 -12.03
N MET A 18 -16.18 -5.53 -12.09
CA MET A 18 -16.70 -4.88 -13.30
C MET A 18 -15.83 -3.68 -13.73
N LEU A 19 -15.36 -2.87 -12.78
CA LEU A 19 -14.42 -1.78 -13.04
C LEU A 19 -13.06 -2.28 -13.57
N ALA A 20 -12.59 -3.42 -13.06
CA ALA A 20 -11.33 -4.00 -13.50
C ALA A 20 -11.44 -4.64 -14.90
N ASP A 21 -12.58 -5.29 -15.19
CA ASP A 21 -12.79 -6.07 -16.42
C ASP A 21 -13.19 -5.19 -17.61
N HIS A 22 -14.06 -4.21 -17.39
CA HIS A 22 -14.60 -3.34 -18.46
C HIS A 22 -13.86 -2.01 -18.59
N GLY A 23 -12.86 -1.77 -17.74
CA GLY A 23 -12.15 -0.50 -17.66
C GLY A 23 -12.82 0.47 -16.68
N TYR A 24 -11.98 1.13 -15.88
CA TYR A 24 -12.45 2.02 -14.83
C TYR A 24 -13.19 3.22 -15.41
N THR A 25 -12.66 3.84 -16.47
CA THR A 25 -13.20 5.08 -17.05
C THR A 25 -14.50 4.81 -17.83
N GLU A 26 -14.51 3.70 -18.56
CA GLU A 26 -15.56 3.24 -19.46
C GLU A 26 -16.81 2.78 -18.70
N THR A 27 -16.63 2.28 -17.49
CA THR A 27 -17.74 1.84 -16.64
C THR A 27 -18.44 3.02 -15.97
N THR A 28 -19.74 3.17 -16.24
CA THR A 28 -20.57 4.27 -15.71
C THR A 28 -21.28 3.90 -14.41
N VAL A 29 -21.71 4.92 -13.65
CA VAL A 29 -22.50 4.70 -12.43
C VAL A 29 -23.84 4.04 -12.74
N GLU A 30 -24.45 4.33 -13.90
CA GLU A 30 -25.67 3.69 -14.37
C GLU A 30 -25.47 2.18 -14.55
N GLN A 31 -24.38 1.77 -15.19
CA GLN A 31 -24.07 0.36 -15.40
C GLN A 31 -23.81 -0.36 -14.06
N LEU A 32 -23.10 0.28 -13.13
CA LEU A 32 -22.90 -0.25 -11.78
C LEU A 32 -24.21 -0.38 -11.00
N ALA A 33 -25.08 0.64 -11.07
CA ALA A 33 -26.38 0.64 -10.41
C ALA A 33 -27.29 -0.46 -10.99
N GLN A 34 -27.32 -0.61 -12.32
CA GLN A 34 -28.04 -1.67 -13.01
C GLN A 34 -27.53 -3.05 -12.60
N ALA A 35 -26.21 -3.26 -12.55
CA ALA A 35 -25.60 -4.51 -12.12
C ALA A 35 -25.91 -4.85 -10.64
N ALA A 36 -26.11 -3.81 -9.81
CA ALA A 36 -26.49 -3.92 -8.41
C ALA A 36 -28.01 -4.01 -8.19
N GLY A 37 -28.83 -3.93 -9.24
CA GLY A 37 -30.30 -3.96 -9.13
C GLY A 37 -30.91 -2.74 -8.44
N ILE A 38 -30.23 -1.59 -8.45
CA ILE A 38 -30.69 -0.36 -7.80
C ILE A 38 -30.79 0.80 -8.80
N SER A 39 -31.60 1.81 -8.48
CA SER A 39 -31.64 3.04 -9.28
C SER A 39 -30.36 3.87 -9.13
N ARG A 40 -30.03 4.65 -10.15
CA ARG A 40 -28.90 5.62 -10.12
C ARG A 40 -28.97 6.53 -8.87
N ALA A 41 -30.15 7.07 -8.56
CA ALA A 41 -30.35 7.90 -7.37
C ALA A 41 -30.06 7.16 -6.06
N THR A 42 -30.39 5.87 -5.98
CA THR A 42 -30.08 5.02 -4.82
C THR A 42 -28.58 4.72 -4.72
N PHE A 43 -27.90 4.53 -5.85
CA PHE A 43 -26.45 4.39 -5.88
C PHE A 43 -25.75 5.63 -5.30
N PHE A 44 -26.07 6.83 -5.81
CA PHE A 44 -25.48 8.08 -5.31
C PHE A 44 -25.76 8.31 -3.84
N ARG A 45 -26.97 8.01 -3.36
CA ARG A 45 -27.30 8.12 -1.93
C ARG A 45 -26.50 7.14 -1.06
N LYS A 46 -26.28 5.91 -1.53
CA LYS A 46 -25.61 4.85 -0.76
C LYS A 46 -24.09 4.99 -0.76
N TYR A 47 -23.51 5.36 -1.90
CA TYR A 47 -22.06 5.35 -2.10
C TYR A 47 -21.47 6.71 -2.40
N GLY A 48 -22.24 7.66 -2.93
CA GLY A 48 -21.71 8.94 -3.40
C GLY A 48 -21.17 8.80 -4.82
N SER A 49 -19.91 8.40 -4.97
CA SER A 49 -19.23 8.29 -6.27
C SER A 49 -18.84 6.86 -6.63
N LYS A 50 -18.31 6.67 -7.84
CA LYS A 50 -17.70 5.40 -8.29
C LYS A 50 -16.46 5.08 -7.46
N GLU A 51 -15.68 6.10 -7.13
CA GLU A 51 -14.51 6.05 -6.26
C GLU A 51 -14.92 5.61 -4.85
N ASP A 52 -15.95 6.25 -4.28
CA ASP A 52 -16.40 5.95 -2.92
C ASP A 52 -16.98 4.54 -2.77
N MET A 53 -17.64 4.04 -3.82
CA MET A 53 -18.12 2.66 -3.88
C MET A 53 -16.98 1.65 -3.66
N VAL A 54 -15.80 1.87 -4.26
CA VAL A 54 -14.64 0.97 -4.13
C VAL A 54 -14.19 0.81 -2.66
N PHE A 55 -14.45 1.81 -1.82
CA PHE A 55 -14.07 1.85 -0.41
C PHE A 55 -15.27 1.82 0.56
N ALA A 56 -16.47 1.49 0.09
CA ALA A 56 -17.71 1.63 0.87
C ALA A 56 -17.69 0.86 2.21
N ASP A 57 -17.02 -0.28 2.27
CA ASP A 57 -16.89 -1.12 3.47
C ASP A 57 -15.96 -0.54 4.55
N HIS A 58 -15.10 0.40 4.20
CA HIS A 58 -14.21 1.04 5.16
C HIS A 58 -14.95 1.94 6.16
N ALA A 59 -16.11 2.49 5.80
CA ALA A 59 -16.89 3.32 6.72
C ALA A 59 -17.38 2.52 7.94
N ALA A 60 -17.91 1.31 7.70
CA ALA A 60 -18.32 0.40 8.77
C ALA A 60 -17.11 -0.09 9.59
N THR A 61 -16.00 -0.42 8.91
CA THR A 61 -14.76 -0.86 9.58
C THR A 61 -14.18 0.24 10.49
N LEU A 62 -14.18 1.50 10.04
CA LEU A 62 -13.77 2.66 10.84
C LEU A 62 -14.66 2.83 12.07
N GLN A 63 -15.97 2.69 11.92
CA GLN A 63 -16.90 2.74 13.05
C GLN A 63 -16.62 1.63 14.08
N GLN A 64 -16.36 0.41 13.62
CA GLN A 64 -15.98 -0.70 14.50
C GLN A 64 -14.66 -0.43 15.24
N LEU A 65 -13.66 0.11 14.54
CA LEU A 65 -12.39 0.51 15.15
C LEU A 65 -12.58 1.61 16.21
N GLU A 66 -13.39 2.62 15.92
CA GLU A 66 -13.71 3.69 16.87
C GLU A 66 -14.39 3.13 18.13
N LEU A 67 -15.36 2.23 17.97
CA LEU A 67 -16.05 1.58 19.08
C LEU A 67 -15.09 0.72 19.91
N LEU A 68 -14.20 -0.02 19.25
CA LEU A 68 -13.19 -0.83 19.91
C LEU A 68 -12.28 0.04 20.76
N LEU A 69 -11.70 1.09 20.19
CA LEU A 69 -10.73 1.93 20.89
C LEU A 69 -11.37 2.81 21.96
N ARG A 70 -12.69 3.03 21.94
CA ARG A 70 -13.41 3.77 23.00
C ARG A 70 -13.57 2.97 24.29
N ARG A 71 -13.33 1.65 24.28
CA ARG A 71 -13.47 0.82 25.49
C ARG A 71 -12.54 1.33 26.60
N PRO A 72 -13.04 1.45 27.85
CA PRO A 72 -12.22 1.89 28.97
C PRO A 72 -11.22 0.80 29.38
N GLY A 73 -10.12 1.20 30.03
CA GLY A 73 -9.18 0.28 30.67
C GLY A 73 -8.23 -0.49 29.75
N GLN A 74 -8.31 -0.30 28.43
CA GLN A 74 -7.33 -0.87 27.50
C GLN A 74 -5.96 -0.20 27.66
N SER A 75 -4.90 -1.00 27.69
CA SER A 75 -3.55 -0.47 27.57
C SER A 75 -3.30 0.06 26.16
N LEU A 76 -2.33 0.97 26.01
CA LEU A 76 -1.95 1.51 24.71
C LEU A 76 -1.59 0.41 23.71
N GLN A 77 -0.74 -0.55 24.11
CA GLN A 77 -0.30 -1.63 23.25
C GLN A 77 -1.47 -2.56 22.87
N ALA A 78 -2.35 -2.89 23.82
CA ALA A 78 -3.52 -3.71 23.55
C ALA A 78 -4.45 -3.03 22.55
N GLY A 79 -4.78 -1.75 22.74
CA GLY A 79 -5.63 -1.00 21.82
C GLY A 79 -5.05 -0.89 20.40
N LEU A 80 -3.75 -0.58 20.26
CA LEU A 80 -3.10 -0.55 18.94
C LEU A 80 -3.11 -1.93 18.27
N THR A 81 -2.82 -2.99 19.03
CA THR A 81 -2.76 -4.36 18.50
C THR A 81 -4.14 -4.83 18.06
N GLU A 82 -5.13 -4.75 18.95
CA GLU A 82 -6.52 -5.15 18.66
C GLU A 82 -7.11 -4.33 17.51
N GLY A 83 -6.85 -3.02 17.48
CA GLY A 83 -7.31 -2.14 16.40
C GLY A 83 -6.70 -2.50 15.05
N ALA A 84 -5.38 -2.68 15.00
CA ALA A 84 -4.69 -3.05 13.75
C ALA A 84 -5.12 -4.44 13.26
N GLN A 85 -5.30 -5.40 14.18
CA GLN A 85 -5.81 -6.74 13.86
C GLN A 85 -7.25 -6.72 13.35
N LEU A 86 -8.13 -5.91 13.94
CA LEU A 86 -9.52 -5.76 13.50
C LEU A 86 -9.56 -5.35 12.02
N VAL A 87 -8.81 -4.30 11.66
CA VAL A 87 -8.76 -3.82 10.28
C VAL A 87 -8.11 -4.87 9.37
N PHE A 88 -7.07 -5.56 9.83
CA PHE A 88 -6.38 -6.55 9.00
C PHE A 88 -7.25 -7.77 8.72
N ARG A 89 -7.94 -8.28 9.75
CA ARG A 89 -8.88 -9.41 9.61
C ARG A 89 -10.04 -9.08 8.68
N HIS A 90 -10.53 -7.84 8.67
CA HIS A 90 -11.55 -7.42 7.69
C HIS A 90 -11.11 -7.69 6.24
N HIS A 91 -9.83 -7.47 5.91
CA HIS A 91 -9.29 -7.82 4.59
C HIS A 91 -9.17 -9.34 4.37
N LEU A 92 -8.80 -10.10 5.40
CA LEU A 92 -8.71 -11.57 5.31
C LEU A 92 -10.09 -12.20 5.08
N ASP A 93 -11.10 -11.74 5.84
CA ASP A 93 -12.48 -12.22 5.78
C ASP A 93 -13.14 -11.88 4.43
N HIS A 94 -12.73 -10.77 3.82
CA HIS A 94 -13.21 -10.32 2.51
C HIS A 94 -12.13 -10.41 1.43
N ARG A 95 -11.42 -11.53 1.39
CA ARG A 95 -10.26 -11.75 0.50
C ARG A 95 -10.50 -11.35 -0.95
N ASP A 96 -11.58 -11.82 -1.55
CA ASP A 96 -11.91 -11.52 -2.94
C ASP A 96 -12.05 -10.02 -3.22
N ARG A 97 -12.60 -9.28 -2.25
CA ARG A 97 -12.73 -7.81 -2.32
C ARG A 97 -11.37 -7.14 -2.19
N ALA A 98 -10.56 -7.58 -1.23
CA ALA A 98 -9.23 -7.01 -0.97
C ALA A 98 -8.31 -7.18 -2.18
N VAL A 99 -8.29 -8.37 -2.80
CA VAL A 99 -7.52 -8.66 -4.01
C VAL A 99 -8.02 -7.83 -5.19
N ALA A 100 -9.33 -7.86 -5.48
CA ALA A 100 -9.88 -7.10 -6.60
C ALA A 100 -9.63 -5.58 -6.46
N ARG A 101 -9.72 -5.04 -5.24
CA ARG A 101 -9.40 -3.63 -4.96
C ARG A 101 -7.93 -3.34 -5.20
N HIS A 102 -7.04 -4.22 -4.73
CA HIS A 102 -5.60 -4.05 -4.91
C HIS A 102 -5.21 -4.01 -6.38
N ASP A 103 -5.73 -4.93 -7.19
CA ASP A 103 -5.46 -4.99 -8.63
C ASP A 103 -5.97 -3.72 -9.34
N LEU A 104 -7.14 -3.22 -8.96
CA LEU A 104 -7.71 -1.99 -9.53
C LEU A 104 -6.86 -0.76 -9.15
N LEU A 105 -6.42 -0.66 -7.90
CA LEU A 105 -5.55 0.42 -7.41
C LEU A 105 -4.19 0.45 -8.13
N GLN A 106 -3.66 -0.71 -8.52
CA GLN A 106 -2.43 -0.76 -9.32
C GLN A 106 -2.59 -0.21 -10.73
N ARG A 107 -3.81 -0.03 -11.24
CA ARG A 107 -4.07 0.46 -12.61
C ARG A 107 -4.62 1.88 -12.67
N VAL A 108 -5.24 2.37 -11.59
CA VAL A 108 -5.99 3.63 -11.58
C VAL A 108 -5.41 4.59 -10.54
N GLU A 109 -4.79 5.67 -11.00
CA GLU A 109 -4.12 6.66 -10.15
C GLU A 109 -5.06 7.37 -9.17
N SER A 110 -6.23 7.84 -9.64
CA SER A 110 -7.20 8.56 -8.80
C SER A 110 -7.71 7.72 -7.62
N LEU A 111 -7.73 6.40 -7.75
CA LEU A 111 -8.09 5.51 -6.65
C LEU A 111 -6.95 5.36 -5.63
N ARG A 112 -5.68 5.51 -6.03
CA ARG A 112 -4.54 5.54 -5.08
C ARG A 112 -4.58 6.79 -4.20
N ASP A 113 -4.92 7.94 -4.77
CA ASP A 113 -5.13 9.17 -3.98
C ASP A 113 -6.27 8.97 -2.97
N ARG A 114 -7.33 8.29 -3.39
CA ARG A 114 -8.44 7.92 -2.51
C ARG A 114 -8.00 6.97 -1.39
N GLU A 115 -7.12 6.01 -1.67
CA GLU A 115 -6.54 5.11 -0.69
C GLU A 115 -5.69 5.85 0.36
N ILE A 116 -4.90 6.85 -0.06
CA ILE A 116 -4.13 7.71 0.86
C ILE A 116 -5.10 8.45 1.79
N ALA A 117 -6.14 9.09 1.22
CA ALA A 117 -7.15 9.78 2.01
C ALA A 117 -7.91 8.84 2.97
N MET A 118 -8.08 7.57 2.59
CA MET A 118 -8.68 6.54 3.45
C MET A 118 -7.72 6.14 4.59
N SER A 119 -6.44 5.93 4.30
CA SER A 119 -5.40 5.64 5.31
C SER A 119 -5.34 6.73 6.38
N SER A 120 -5.40 8.01 5.98
CA SER A 120 -5.45 9.13 6.93
C SER A 120 -6.69 9.12 7.83
N ARG A 121 -7.80 8.49 7.43
CA ARG A 121 -8.98 8.33 8.32
C ARG A 121 -8.68 7.34 9.45
N TYR A 122 -8.02 6.23 9.15
CA TYR A 122 -7.58 5.27 10.17
C TYR A 122 -6.56 5.87 11.14
N GLU A 123 -5.59 6.63 10.62
CA GLU A 123 -4.62 7.34 11.45
C GLU A 123 -5.30 8.29 12.44
N ARG A 124 -6.34 9.01 12.03
CA ARG A 124 -7.10 9.90 12.93
C ARG A 124 -7.74 9.15 14.09
N VAL A 125 -8.27 7.95 13.85
CA VAL A 125 -8.90 7.12 14.88
C VAL A 125 -7.85 6.63 15.89
N PHE A 126 -6.70 6.12 15.42
CA PHE A 126 -5.59 5.75 16.30
C PHE A 126 -5.01 6.95 17.05
N HIS A 127 -4.85 8.10 16.40
CA HIS A 127 -4.37 9.32 17.04
C HIS A 127 -5.34 9.79 18.15
N ALA A 128 -6.65 9.73 17.94
CA ALA A 128 -7.64 10.06 18.97
C ALA A 128 -7.59 9.10 20.17
N PHE A 129 -7.33 7.82 19.92
CA PHE A 129 -7.07 6.85 20.99
C PHE A 129 -5.79 7.17 21.75
N LEU A 130 -4.66 7.37 21.06
CA LEU A 130 -3.36 7.69 21.65
C LEU A 130 -3.39 8.97 22.47
N ARG A 131 -4.12 9.99 22.02
CA ARG A 131 -4.36 11.21 22.81
C ARG A 131 -5.07 10.92 24.13
N ARG A 132 -5.83 9.85 24.31
CA ARG A 132 -6.46 9.54 25.59
C ARG A 132 -5.56 8.71 26.50
N VAL A 133 -4.79 7.78 25.94
CA VAL A 133 -4.06 6.77 26.72
C VAL A 133 -2.58 7.09 26.96
N LEU A 134 -1.98 7.97 26.16
CA LEU A 134 -0.57 8.37 26.37
C LEU A 134 -0.42 9.20 27.65
N PRO A 135 0.60 8.89 28.48
CA PRO A 135 0.91 9.67 29.68
C PRO A 135 1.32 11.09 29.30
N GLN A 136 1.19 12.02 30.24
CA GLN A 136 1.61 13.41 30.01
C GLN A 136 3.13 13.50 29.85
N SER A 137 3.57 14.17 28.79
CA SER A 137 4.96 14.52 28.52
C SER A 137 5.00 15.71 27.56
N PRO A 138 6.14 16.43 27.46
CA PRO A 138 6.31 17.49 26.46
C PRO A 138 6.07 16.98 25.02
N ASP A 139 6.52 15.76 24.71
CA ASP A 139 6.47 15.18 23.37
C ASP A 139 5.20 14.37 23.09
N ARG A 140 4.23 14.34 24.01
CA ARG A 140 3.01 13.53 23.91
C ARG A 140 2.27 13.73 22.58
N ARG A 141 2.17 14.98 22.11
CA ARG A 141 1.49 15.31 20.85
C ARG A 141 2.21 14.70 19.65
N VAL A 142 3.53 14.90 19.56
CA VAL A 142 4.34 14.38 18.44
C VAL A 142 4.34 12.85 18.47
N THR A 143 4.50 12.26 19.65
CA THR A 143 4.43 10.81 19.86
C THR A 143 3.09 10.22 19.42
N ALA A 144 1.97 10.86 19.75
CA ALA A 144 0.65 10.41 19.33
C ALA A 144 0.48 10.41 17.81
N VAL A 145 0.98 11.45 17.12
CA VAL A 145 0.91 11.55 15.66
C VAL A 145 1.80 10.50 15.01
N ALA A 146 3.06 10.42 15.43
CA ALA A 146 4.04 9.50 14.85
C ALA A 146 3.67 8.03 15.06
N LEU A 147 3.22 7.66 16.26
CA LEU A 147 2.82 6.29 16.56
C LEU A 147 1.53 5.87 15.84
N ALA A 148 0.58 6.80 15.64
CA ALA A 148 -0.61 6.53 14.81
C ALA A 148 -0.23 6.24 13.35
N ALA A 149 0.61 7.10 12.75
CA ALA A 149 1.09 6.92 11.39
C ALA A 149 1.89 5.62 11.25
N ALA A 150 2.81 5.34 12.18
CA ALA A 150 3.60 4.11 12.18
C ALA A 150 2.74 2.84 12.32
N THR A 151 1.69 2.88 13.14
CA THR A 151 0.73 1.77 13.29
C THR A 151 0.05 1.45 11.95
N VAL A 152 -0.44 2.47 11.24
CA VAL A 152 -1.07 2.30 9.92
C VAL A 152 -0.05 1.86 8.86
N ALA A 153 1.18 2.39 8.90
CA ALA A 153 2.25 1.98 8.00
C ALA A 153 2.62 0.49 8.17
N VAL A 154 2.77 0.00 9.40
CA VAL A 154 3.04 -1.42 9.69
C VAL A 154 1.88 -2.30 9.23
N HIS A 155 0.63 -1.87 9.46
CA HIS A 155 -0.54 -2.56 8.95
C HIS A 155 -0.51 -2.67 7.41
N ASN A 156 -0.27 -1.55 6.72
CA ASN A 156 -0.21 -1.51 5.25
C ASN A 156 0.91 -2.40 4.68
N ALA A 157 2.07 -2.43 5.34
CA ALA A 157 3.18 -3.32 4.96
C ALA A 157 2.79 -4.80 5.06
N CYS A 158 2.11 -5.19 6.15
CA CYS A 158 1.58 -6.55 6.31
C CYS A 158 0.52 -6.86 5.24
N LEU A 159 -0.38 -5.91 4.95
CA LEU A 159 -1.45 -6.09 3.96
C LEU A 159 -0.89 -6.27 2.55
N ARG A 160 0.05 -5.42 2.13
CA ARG A 160 0.74 -5.55 0.84
C ARG A 160 1.49 -6.87 0.72
N THR A 161 2.13 -7.31 1.80
CA THR A 161 2.81 -8.62 1.85
C THR A 161 1.83 -9.77 1.66
N TRP A 162 0.68 -9.72 2.31
CA TRP A 162 -0.37 -10.71 2.13
C TRP A 162 -0.94 -10.70 0.70
N LEU A 163 -1.22 -9.52 0.14
CA LEU A 163 -1.82 -9.35 -1.18
C LEU A 163 -0.96 -9.92 -2.32
N ARG A 164 0.37 -10.00 -2.16
CA ARG A 164 1.27 -10.68 -3.11
C ARG A 164 1.02 -12.19 -3.21
N ALA A 165 0.55 -12.81 -2.12
CA ALA A 165 0.23 -14.23 -2.06
C ALA A 165 -0.89 -14.48 -1.04
N PRO A 166 -2.16 -14.17 -1.40
CA PRO A 166 -3.26 -14.04 -0.44
C PRO A 166 -3.79 -15.43 -0.07
N ARG A 167 -3.05 -16.18 0.74
CA ARG A 167 -3.43 -17.51 1.25
C ARG A 167 -3.94 -17.38 2.69
N PRO A 168 -4.96 -18.13 3.12
CA PRO A 168 -5.47 -18.06 4.50
C PRO A 168 -4.38 -18.28 5.54
N ALA A 169 -3.56 -19.33 5.40
CA ALA A 169 -2.47 -19.63 6.32
C ALA A 169 -1.43 -18.50 6.43
N HIS A 170 -1.12 -17.82 5.30
CA HIS A 170 -0.20 -16.69 5.29
C HIS A 170 -0.80 -15.45 5.98
N GLY A 171 -2.11 -15.25 5.83
CA GLY A 171 -2.85 -14.19 6.53
C GLY A 171 -2.76 -14.35 8.05
N GLU A 172 -3.03 -15.55 8.57
CA GLU A 172 -2.92 -15.83 10.00
C GLU A 172 -1.51 -15.66 10.55
N GLN A 173 -0.48 -16.07 9.78
CA GLN A 173 0.91 -15.79 10.15
C GLN A 173 1.18 -14.28 10.26
N LEU A 174 0.66 -13.49 9.32
CA LEU A 174 0.83 -12.03 9.32
C LEU A 174 0.05 -11.32 10.44
N VAL A 175 -1.04 -11.88 10.96
CA VAL A 175 -1.69 -11.39 12.20
C VAL A 175 -0.72 -11.47 13.38
N GLY A 176 0.02 -12.59 13.50
CA GLY A 176 1.06 -12.76 14.51
C GLY A 176 2.20 -11.75 14.34
N VAL A 177 2.70 -11.60 13.11
CA VAL A 177 3.75 -10.62 12.77
C VAL A 177 3.30 -9.19 13.09
N LEU A 178 2.08 -8.82 12.70
CA LEU A 178 1.51 -7.50 12.97
C LEU A 178 1.54 -7.19 14.47
N SER A 179 1.12 -8.13 15.30
CA SER A 179 1.12 -7.99 16.77
C SER A 179 2.53 -7.75 17.31
N GLN A 180 3.51 -8.51 16.84
CA GLN A 180 4.92 -8.35 17.22
C GLN A 180 5.47 -6.99 16.79
N ARG A 181 5.12 -6.52 15.59
CA ARG A 181 5.57 -5.22 15.07
C ARG A 181 4.94 -4.04 15.80
N ILE A 182 3.67 -4.14 16.20
CA ILE A 182 3.02 -3.13 17.06
C ILE A 182 3.68 -3.09 18.45
N ALA A 183 3.97 -4.25 19.05
CA ALA A 183 4.68 -4.30 20.32
C ALA A 183 6.09 -3.68 20.23
N TRP A 184 6.83 -4.00 19.16
CA TRP A 184 8.13 -3.39 18.87
C TRP A 184 8.03 -1.86 18.71
N LEU A 185 7.03 -1.35 17.96
CA LEU A 185 6.78 0.08 17.83
C LEU A 185 6.55 0.74 19.19
N CYS A 186 5.74 0.15 20.07
CA CYS A 186 5.52 0.70 21.42
C CYS A 186 6.84 0.83 22.21
N GLY A 187 7.75 -0.14 22.05
CA GLY A 187 9.10 -0.09 22.62
C GLY A 187 9.98 1.02 22.04
N VAL A 188 9.98 1.20 20.71
CA VAL A 188 10.76 2.24 20.02
C VAL A 188 10.36 3.65 20.48
N PHE A 189 9.06 3.89 20.66
CA PHE A 189 8.56 5.17 21.14
C PHE A 189 8.70 5.36 22.67
N GLY A 190 9.31 4.41 23.38
CA GLY A 190 9.51 4.49 24.83
C GLY A 190 8.20 4.39 25.63
N VAL A 191 7.13 3.88 25.03
CA VAL A 191 5.79 3.85 25.63
C VAL A 191 5.58 2.49 26.30
N GLY A 192 5.69 2.45 27.63
CA GLY A 192 5.45 1.23 28.43
C GLY A 192 6.62 0.77 29.32
N ARG A 193 7.72 1.51 29.40
CA ARG A 193 8.76 1.36 30.45
C ARG A 193 9.05 2.71 31.08
N ALA A 194 9.37 2.72 32.37
CA ALA A 194 9.95 3.89 33.03
C ALA A 194 11.24 4.26 32.29
N PHE A 195 11.26 5.43 31.68
CA PHE A 195 12.40 5.89 30.89
C PHE A 195 13.54 6.27 31.83
N VAL A 196 14.59 5.45 31.90
CA VAL A 196 15.92 5.97 32.23
C VAL A 196 16.45 6.48 30.89
N ALA A 197 16.67 7.78 30.78
CA ALA A 197 17.25 8.39 29.59
C ALA A 197 18.68 7.86 29.40
N HIS A 198 18.81 6.78 28.62
CA HIS A 198 20.06 6.46 27.98
C HIS A 198 20.05 7.06 26.58
N PRO A 199 21.16 7.67 26.13
CA PRO A 199 21.28 8.13 24.76
C PRO A 199 20.96 6.94 23.84
N VAL A 200 20.02 7.15 22.92
CA VAL A 200 19.64 6.14 21.95
C VAL A 200 20.85 5.91 21.06
N ASP A 201 21.52 4.78 21.25
CA ASP A 201 22.53 4.30 20.33
C ASP A 201 21.83 3.84 19.05
N LEU A 202 22.06 4.57 17.96
CA LEU A 202 21.48 4.31 16.64
C LEU A 202 22.24 3.21 15.87
N THR A 203 23.22 2.52 16.47
CA THR A 203 23.93 1.38 15.86
C THR A 203 23.11 0.07 15.87
N PHE A 204 21.80 0.14 15.63
CA PHE A 204 20.89 -1.01 15.71
C PHE A 204 20.89 -1.96 14.49
N LEU A 205 21.97 -2.01 13.71
CA LEU A 205 22.15 -2.98 12.64
C LEU A 205 23.51 -3.68 12.82
N PRO A 206 23.53 -5.01 13.03
CA PRO A 206 24.71 -5.79 12.74
C PRO A 206 25.12 -5.52 11.27
N PRO A 207 26.40 -5.29 10.96
CA PRO A 207 26.86 -4.98 9.60
C PRO A 207 26.53 -6.10 8.58
N ASP A 208 26.21 -7.28 9.08
CA ASP A 208 25.95 -8.53 8.39
C ASP A 208 24.45 -8.88 8.28
N LEU A 209 23.54 -8.09 8.89
CA LEU A 209 22.10 -8.32 8.78
C LEU A 209 21.46 -7.46 7.69
N THR A 210 21.51 -7.93 6.45
CA THR A 210 20.74 -7.33 5.35
C THR A 210 19.29 -7.85 5.38
N VAL A 211 18.42 -7.16 6.12
CA VAL A 211 16.97 -7.33 5.92
C VAL A 211 16.59 -6.54 4.66
N ARG A 212 16.51 -7.21 3.51
CA ARG A 212 15.89 -6.63 2.30
C ARG A 212 14.38 -6.66 2.49
N PHE A 213 13.79 -5.48 2.69
CA PHE A 213 12.39 -5.28 2.35
C PHE A 213 12.33 -5.20 0.83
N ASP A 214 11.87 -6.26 0.16
CA ASP A 214 11.63 -6.24 -1.29
C ASP A 214 10.48 -5.26 -1.60
N ASP A 215 10.86 -4.00 -1.79
CA ASP A 215 9.98 -2.92 -2.28
C ASP A 215 10.16 -2.66 -3.79
N ALA A 216 10.89 -3.52 -4.50
CA ALA A 216 11.03 -3.40 -5.95
C ALA A 216 10.20 -4.49 -6.64
N ALA A 217 9.24 -4.08 -7.48
CA ALA A 217 9.05 -4.82 -8.75
C ALA A 217 10.46 -5.11 -9.29
N ALA A 218 10.73 -6.35 -9.75
CA ALA A 218 12.03 -6.70 -10.31
C ALA A 218 12.57 -5.51 -11.10
N PRO A 219 13.76 -4.97 -10.76
CA PRO A 219 14.23 -3.75 -11.39
C PRO A 219 14.10 -3.94 -12.90
N PRO A 220 13.54 -2.98 -13.64
CA PRO A 220 13.61 -3.05 -15.10
C PRO A 220 15.07 -3.34 -15.44
N PRO A 221 15.33 -4.23 -16.42
CA PRO A 221 16.71 -4.56 -16.79
C PRO A 221 17.48 -3.24 -16.90
N PRO A 222 18.68 -3.15 -16.30
CA PRO A 222 19.38 -1.88 -16.21
C PRO A 222 19.38 -1.25 -17.60
N ALA A 223 18.85 -0.03 -17.70
CA ALA A 223 19.00 0.74 -18.92
C ALA A 223 20.51 0.72 -19.24
N PRO A 224 20.90 0.41 -20.49
CA PRO A 224 22.31 0.31 -20.83
C PRO A 224 23.00 1.58 -20.34
N ALA A 225 24.04 1.41 -19.50
CA ALA A 225 24.75 2.54 -18.92
C ALA A 225 25.14 3.50 -20.07
N PRO A 226 24.84 4.81 -19.96
CA PRO A 226 25.15 5.73 -21.04
C PRO A 226 26.66 5.69 -21.29
N VAL A 227 27.05 5.30 -22.49
CA VAL A 227 28.44 5.35 -22.92
C VAL A 227 28.78 6.82 -23.14
N VAL A 228 29.57 7.39 -22.23
CA VAL A 228 30.08 8.75 -22.38
C VAL A 228 31.29 8.69 -23.31
N VAL A 229 31.14 9.23 -24.52
CA VAL A 229 32.23 9.35 -25.50
C VAL A 229 32.83 10.75 -25.37
N VAL A 230 34.12 10.83 -25.04
CA VAL A 230 34.85 12.10 -25.00
C VAL A 230 35.17 12.51 -26.44
N VAL A 231 34.61 13.64 -26.88
CA VAL A 231 34.81 14.18 -28.24
C VAL A 231 35.90 15.26 -28.21
N PRO A 232 37.00 15.10 -28.96
CA PRO A 232 38.00 16.16 -29.12
C PRO A 232 37.38 17.42 -29.72
N GLN A 233 37.86 18.60 -29.33
CA GLN A 233 37.37 19.85 -29.90
C GLN A 233 37.60 19.91 -31.42
N GLY A 234 36.54 20.25 -32.17
CA GLY A 234 36.58 20.39 -33.62
C GLY A 234 36.10 19.16 -34.40
N GLU A 235 35.81 18.05 -33.72
CA GLU A 235 35.21 16.86 -34.35
C GLU A 235 33.69 16.81 -34.17
N ASP A 236 33.00 16.23 -35.15
CA ASP A 236 31.56 15.99 -35.09
C ASP A 236 31.23 14.92 -34.03
N PRO A 237 30.47 15.28 -32.97
CA PRO A 237 30.10 14.35 -31.92
C PRO A 237 29.41 13.07 -32.41
N ALA A 238 28.59 13.15 -33.46
CA ALA A 238 27.87 12.00 -33.99
C ALA A 238 28.82 10.98 -34.64
N ALA A 239 29.75 11.47 -35.47
CA ALA A 239 30.75 10.65 -36.14
C ALA A 239 31.72 9.97 -35.15
N VAL A 240 32.08 10.65 -34.06
CA VAL A 240 32.95 10.10 -33.01
C VAL A 240 32.22 9.03 -32.19
N ALA A 241 30.94 9.25 -31.86
CA ALA A 241 30.12 8.27 -31.15
C ALA A 241 29.95 6.97 -31.97
N GLU A 242 29.66 7.08 -33.26
CA GLU A 242 29.47 5.91 -34.14
C GLU A 242 30.76 5.08 -34.28
N ARG A 243 31.91 5.75 -34.48
CA ARG A 243 33.22 5.09 -34.59
C ARG A 243 33.60 4.36 -33.30
N THR A 244 33.31 4.98 -32.15
CA THR A 244 33.57 4.41 -30.82
C THR A 244 32.69 3.18 -30.58
N ALA A 245 31.38 3.28 -30.87
CA ALA A 245 30.44 2.17 -30.75
C ALA A 245 30.86 0.97 -31.64
N ARG A 246 31.29 1.23 -32.87
CA ARG A 246 31.78 0.20 -33.80
C ARG A 246 33.03 -0.51 -33.27
N SER A 247 34.00 0.26 -32.78
CA SER A 247 35.25 -0.29 -32.24
C SER A 247 35.00 -1.16 -30.99
N VAL A 248 34.09 -0.74 -30.11
CA VAL A 248 33.68 -1.53 -28.94
C VAL A 248 32.97 -2.82 -29.36
N TYR A 249 32.10 -2.75 -30.36
CA TYR A 249 31.39 -3.92 -30.88
C TYR A 249 32.33 -4.96 -31.52
N GLU A 250 33.30 -4.48 -32.31
CA GLU A 250 34.35 -5.33 -32.91
C GLU A 250 35.23 -5.99 -31.83
N ALA A 251 35.62 -5.24 -30.79
CA ALA A 251 36.42 -5.75 -29.68
C ALA A 251 35.70 -6.81 -28.83
N LEU A 252 34.36 -6.75 -28.76
CA LEU A 252 33.53 -7.70 -28.02
C LEU A 252 33.17 -8.97 -28.82
N GLY A 253 33.74 -9.16 -30.02
CA GLY A 253 33.64 -10.40 -30.78
C GLY A 253 32.33 -10.60 -31.55
N GLY A 254 31.56 -9.53 -31.77
CA GLY A 254 30.34 -9.59 -32.58
C GLY A 254 30.67 -9.85 -34.06
N GLN A 255 30.55 -11.11 -34.51
CA GLN A 255 30.44 -11.39 -35.93
C GLN A 255 29.19 -10.68 -36.49
N SER A 256 29.40 -9.96 -37.59
CA SER A 256 28.45 -9.09 -38.27
C SER A 256 27.05 -9.70 -38.45
N ALA A 257 26.08 -9.18 -37.71
CA ALA A 257 24.65 -9.32 -38.03
C ALA A 257 24.01 -7.92 -38.06
N GLY A 258 23.95 -7.36 -39.28
CA GLY A 258 23.00 -6.35 -39.75
C GLY A 258 22.62 -5.20 -38.81
N TRP A 259 23.41 -4.13 -38.80
CA TRP A 259 22.90 -2.81 -38.43
C TRP A 259 21.89 -2.35 -39.48
N ALA A 260 20.60 -2.52 -39.22
CA ALA A 260 19.53 -1.88 -39.99
C ALA A 260 19.40 -0.43 -39.52
N ASN A 261 19.73 0.50 -40.42
CA ASN A 261 19.70 1.94 -40.23
C ASN A 261 18.24 2.42 -40.01
N PRO A 262 17.86 2.99 -38.84
CA PRO A 262 16.55 3.61 -38.68
C PRO A 262 16.65 5.05 -39.17
N GLY A 263 16.54 5.25 -40.48
CA GLY A 263 16.50 6.59 -41.04
C GLY A 263 16.75 6.65 -42.53
N THR A 264 15.72 6.37 -43.34
CA THR A 264 15.42 7.08 -44.59
C THR A 264 14.10 6.57 -45.19
N ALA A 265 13.16 7.50 -45.38
CA ALA A 265 11.83 7.43 -45.99
C ALA A 265 10.71 6.77 -45.17
#